data_AF-A0A8H8J7X2-F1
#
_entry.id   AF-A0A8H8J7X2-F1
#
_cell.length_a   1.000
_cell.length_b   1.000
_cell.length_c   1.000
_cell.angle_alpha   90.00
_cell.angle_beta   90.00
_cell.angle_gamma   90.00
#
_symmetry.space_group_name_H-M   'P 1'
#
loop_
_entity.id
_entity.type
_entity.pdbx_description
1 polymer ?
#
loop_
_entity_poly.entity_id
_entity_poly.type
_entity_poly.pdbx_seq_one_letter_code
_entity_poly.pdbx_strand_id
1 'polypeptide(L)'
;MVNGALPDYISKNPDVDRLSLITDGLAYLHGSHKMVHGDLKGANIFVDSDGALKLADFGNTKLKEQTLQFTTRTSPVYSLRWAAPEILNGSRCTLQGDIYALGMVSAETVTGNVPYKDKQDMAVIVEVLNNRRFPVRNDFLIRSHVDKDRLWDVMSSCWQYDTELRPEADSVGIELASIHREGIQKSKWTRISTLEQYAASGTHRRLVAVGDGACGKSCLIRVLCNQEFPQSYGVPNFEELHANVEAGAQKLRLTLRDTPGQTGE
;
A
#
# COMPACT_ATOMS: atom_id res chain seq x y z
N MET A 1 6.74 -18.48 10.10
CA MET A 1 5.62 -17.52 10.12
C MET A 1 4.47 -18.11 9.30
N VAL A 2 3.24 -18.08 9.81
CA VAL A 2 2.11 -18.91 9.33
C VAL A 2 1.64 -18.49 7.93
N ASN A 3 1.70 -17.20 7.60
CA ASN A 3 1.14 -16.65 6.36
C ASN A 3 2.15 -16.56 5.20
N GLY A 4 3.42 -16.95 5.43
CA GLY A 4 4.47 -17.02 4.40
C GLY A 4 5.13 -15.69 4.08
N ALA A 5 5.81 -15.62 2.93
CA ALA A 5 6.47 -14.42 2.44
C ALA A 5 5.45 -13.43 1.84
N LEU A 6 5.81 -12.15 1.82
CA LEU A 6 4.92 -11.06 1.42
C LEU A 6 4.36 -11.21 -0.01
N PRO A 7 5.15 -11.58 -1.05
CA PRO A 7 4.61 -11.77 -2.40
C PRO A 7 3.53 -12.86 -2.47
N ASP A 8 3.76 -14.00 -1.80
CA ASP A 8 2.80 -15.10 -1.72
C ASP A 8 1.54 -14.69 -0.97
N TYR A 9 1.72 -13.93 0.11
CA TYR A 9 0.62 -13.45 0.93
C TYR A 9 -0.28 -12.46 0.16
N ILE A 10 0.30 -11.49 -0.54
CA ILE A 10 -0.44 -10.52 -1.36
C ILE A 10 -1.16 -11.23 -2.51
N SER A 11 -0.53 -12.22 -3.14
CA SER A 11 -1.16 -13.00 -4.21
C SER A 11 -2.38 -13.80 -3.73
N LYS A 12 -2.38 -14.26 -2.47
CA LYS A 12 -3.50 -15.01 -1.87
C LYS A 12 -4.57 -14.10 -1.27
N ASN A 13 -4.20 -12.87 -0.91
CA ASN A 13 -5.06 -11.89 -0.26
C ASN A 13 -5.09 -10.58 -1.07
N PRO A 14 -5.72 -10.57 -2.26
CA PRO A 14 -5.68 -9.42 -3.16
C PRO A 14 -6.25 -8.15 -2.54
N ASP A 15 -7.14 -8.29 -1.55
CA ASP A 15 -7.86 -7.25 -0.81
C ASP A 15 -7.15 -6.77 0.47
N VAL A 16 -6.03 -7.40 0.88
CA VAL A 16 -5.27 -6.95 2.05
C VAL A 16 -4.72 -5.55 1.85
N ASP A 17 -4.76 -4.72 2.89
CA ASP A 17 -4.09 -3.43 2.80
C ASP A 17 -2.58 -3.64 2.66
N ARG A 18 -2.03 -3.00 1.63
CA ARG A 18 -0.67 -3.22 1.16
C ARG A 18 0.31 -2.21 1.73
N LEU A 19 -0.17 -1.10 2.31
CA LEU A 19 0.69 0.01 2.71
C LEU A 19 1.17 -0.04 4.16
N SER A 20 0.64 -0.97 4.98
CA SER A 20 0.66 -0.73 6.41
C SER A 20 2.02 -0.84 7.14
N LEU A 21 2.98 -1.74 6.86
CA LEU A 21 3.97 -2.04 7.94
C LEU A 21 5.39 -2.49 7.52
N ILE A 22 5.93 -2.09 6.35
CA ILE A 22 7.29 -2.52 5.97
C ILE A 22 8.38 -1.69 6.68
N THR A 23 8.07 -0.46 7.06
CA THR A 23 9.05 0.55 7.46
C THR A 23 9.54 0.41 8.89
N ASP A 24 8.71 -0.06 9.82
CA ASP A 24 9.03 -0.10 11.25
C ASP A 24 10.22 -1.02 11.55
N GLY A 25 10.28 -2.18 10.88
CA GLY A 25 11.40 -3.10 11.02
C GLY A 25 12.73 -2.50 10.53
N LEU A 26 12.69 -1.76 9.42
CA LEU A 26 13.90 -1.15 8.85
C LEU A 26 14.36 0.06 9.67
N ALA A 27 13.41 0.90 10.07
CA ALA A 27 13.61 2.00 11.01
C ALA A 27 14.31 1.54 12.29
N TYR A 28 13.85 0.44 12.88
CA TYR A 28 14.48 -0.13 14.08
C TYR A 28 15.94 -0.56 13.84
N LEU A 29 16.23 -1.21 12.71
CA LEU A 29 17.60 -1.63 12.37
C LEU A 29 18.53 -0.42 12.15
N HIS A 30 18.06 0.57 11.39
CA HIS A 30 18.83 1.76 11.02
C HIS A 30 19.00 2.72 12.21
N GLY A 31 17.94 2.98 12.95
CA GLY A 31 17.90 3.89 14.08
C GLY A 31 18.64 3.33 15.29
N SER A 32 18.20 2.17 15.79
CA SER A 32 18.66 1.62 17.06
C SER A 32 19.99 0.86 16.96
N HIS A 33 20.30 0.27 15.81
CA HIS A 33 21.47 -0.62 15.67
C HIS A 33 22.47 -0.17 14.61
N LYS A 34 22.16 0.87 13.83
CA LYS A 34 22.95 1.31 12.67
C LYS A 34 23.36 0.12 11.79
N MET A 35 22.41 -0.80 11.60
CA MET A 35 22.61 -2.07 10.93
C MET A 35 22.02 -2.02 9.52
N VAL A 36 22.82 -2.44 8.54
CA VAL A 36 22.38 -2.58 7.15
C VAL A 36 21.73 -3.94 6.98
N HIS A 37 20.56 -4.01 6.36
CA HIS A 37 19.89 -5.25 5.99
C HIS A 37 20.61 -5.94 4.82
N GLY A 38 20.80 -5.21 3.71
CA GLY A 38 21.64 -5.59 2.59
C GLY A 38 21.00 -6.46 1.50
N ASP A 39 19.85 -7.08 1.77
CA ASP A 39 19.03 -7.78 0.75
C ASP A 39 17.53 -7.62 1.02
N LEU A 40 17.08 -6.36 1.11
CA LEU A 40 15.67 -6.06 1.35
C LEU A 40 14.85 -6.31 0.06
N LYS A 41 13.88 -7.22 0.14
CA LYS A 41 12.96 -7.60 -0.95
C LYS A 41 11.69 -8.23 -0.36
N GLY A 42 10.59 -8.29 -1.12
CA GLY A 42 9.35 -8.90 -0.65
C GLY A 42 9.53 -10.34 -0.13
N ALA A 43 10.37 -11.15 -0.79
CA ALA A 43 10.65 -12.53 -0.37
C ALA A 43 11.34 -12.65 1.01
N ASN A 44 11.98 -11.58 1.49
CA ASN A 44 12.61 -11.51 2.81
C ASN A 44 11.73 -10.79 3.84
N ILE A 45 10.46 -10.55 3.51
CA ILE A 45 9.45 -10.01 4.41
C ILE A 45 8.38 -11.08 4.58
N PHE A 46 8.10 -11.43 5.83
CA PHE A 46 7.12 -12.46 6.15
C PHE A 46 5.94 -11.87 6.89
N VAL A 47 4.79 -12.52 6.72
CA VAL A 47 3.55 -12.13 7.39
C VAL A 47 3.27 -13.14 8.50
N ASP A 48 3.09 -12.65 9.73
CA ASP A 48 2.71 -13.49 10.86
C ASP A 48 1.20 -13.74 10.91
N SER A 49 0.73 -14.48 11.92
CA SER A 49 -0.68 -14.88 12.07
C SER A 49 -1.63 -13.69 12.22
N ASP A 50 -1.15 -12.57 12.73
CA ASP A 50 -1.94 -11.37 12.97
C ASP A 50 -1.90 -10.40 11.78
N GLY A 51 -1.23 -10.79 10.70
CA GLY A 51 -1.04 -9.97 9.50
C GLY A 51 0.12 -8.97 9.62
N ALA A 52 0.93 -9.04 10.68
CA ALA A 52 2.06 -8.14 10.85
C ALA A 52 3.26 -8.57 10.00
N LEU A 53 3.94 -7.58 9.41
CA LEU A 53 5.12 -7.79 8.57
C LEU A 53 6.38 -7.88 9.42
N LYS A 54 7.25 -8.85 9.10
CA LYS A 54 8.52 -9.07 9.80
C LYS A 54 9.64 -9.21 8.78
N LEU A 55 10.69 -8.42 8.97
CA LEU A 55 11.94 -8.58 8.23
C LEU A 55 12.60 -9.91 8.61
N ALA A 56 13.14 -10.58 7.62
CA ALA A 56 13.86 -11.83 7.74
C ALA A 56 15.12 -11.81 6.87
N ASP A 57 15.91 -12.87 6.98
CA ASP A 57 17.16 -13.05 6.22
C ASP A 57 18.19 -11.93 6.43
N PHE A 58 18.69 -11.87 7.66
CA PHE A 58 19.79 -11.01 8.05
C PHE A 58 21.17 -11.54 7.62
N GLY A 59 21.25 -12.50 6.68
CA GLY A 59 22.50 -13.13 6.26
C GLY A 59 23.55 -12.14 5.79
N ASN A 60 23.12 -11.01 5.23
CA ASN A 60 23.99 -9.98 4.67
C ASN A 60 24.34 -8.85 5.64
N THR A 61 23.74 -8.83 6.83
CA THR A 61 24.00 -7.79 7.85
C THR A 61 25.42 -7.82 8.42
N LYS A 62 26.09 -8.99 8.37
CA LYS A 62 27.44 -9.22 8.90
C LYS A 62 28.54 -9.01 7.86
N LEU A 63 28.22 -8.83 6.58
CA LEU A 63 29.17 -8.69 5.48
C LEU A 63 29.70 -7.24 5.35
N LYS A 64 30.09 -6.63 6.47
CA LYS A 64 30.70 -5.28 6.49
C LYS A 64 32.08 -5.22 5.83
N GLU A 65 32.72 -6.36 5.56
CA GLU A 65 34.15 -6.44 5.24
C GLU A 65 34.49 -7.00 3.85
N GLN A 66 33.52 -7.45 3.05
CA GLN A 66 33.81 -8.04 1.73
C GLN A 66 33.39 -7.10 0.60
N THR A 67 34.37 -6.59 -0.15
CA THR A 67 34.14 -5.89 -1.42
C THR A 67 33.46 -6.86 -2.37
N LEU A 68 32.24 -6.53 -2.80
CA LEU A 68 31.45 -7.32 -3.74
C LEU A 68 32.05 -7.20 -5.15
N GLN A 69 33.15 -7.91 -5.38
CA GLN A 69 33.63 -8.13 -6.73
C GLN A 69 32.57 -9.00 -7.44
N PHE A 70 32.16 -8.56 -8.65
CA PHE A 70 31.45 -9.38 -9.63
C PHE A 70 32.33 -10.59 -10.00
N THR A 71 32.40 -11.56 -9.12
CA THR A 71 33.08 -12.82 -9.38
C THR A 71 32.07 -13.73 -10.08
N THR A 72 32.43 -14.12 -11.30
CA THR A 72 31.61 -14.86 -12.26
C THR A 72 31.24 -16.29 -11.83
N ARG A 73 31.29 -16.61 -10.53
CA ARG A 73 31.03 -17.96 -9.99
C ARG A 73 30.29 -18.01 -8.64
N THR A 74 29.94 -16.89 -8.03
CA THR A 74 29.08 -16.87 -6.82
C THR A 74 27.91 -15.93 -7.07
N SER A 75 26.68 -16.40 -6.83
CA SER A 75 25.48 -15.58 -6.93
C SER A 75 25.67 -14.26 -6.18
N PRO A 76 25.19 -13.12 -6.72
CA PRO A 76 25.32 -11.84 -6.05
C PRO A 76 24.69 -11.90 -4.65
N VAL A 77 25.34 -11.23 -3.69
CA VAL A 77 24.92 -11.15 -2.28
C VAL A 77 23.66 -10.28 -2.11
N TYR A 78 23.16 -9.68 -3.19
CA TYR A 78 21.97 -8.84 -3.22
C TYR A 78 21.02 -9.27 -4.34
N SER A 79 19.77 -8.88 -4.22
CA SER A 79 18.76 -9.10 -5.26
C SER A 79 18.72 -7.92 -6.24
N LEU A 80 19.16 -8.16 -7.48
CA LEU A 80 19.42 -7.15 -8.52
C LEU A 80 18.31 -6.11 -8.70
N ARG A 81 17.04 -6.52 -8.69
CA ARG A 81 15.88 -5.64 -8.96
C ARG A 81 15.57 -4.65 -7.83
N TRP A 82 16.08 -4.91 -6.63
CA TRP A 82 15.94 -4.03 -5.46
C TRP A 82 17.24 -3.29 -5.14
N ALA A 83 18.35 -3.63 -5.80
CA ALA A 83 19.66 -3.09 -5.50
C ALA A 83 19.82 -1.66 -6.02
N ALA A 84 20.39 -0.80 -5.17
CA ALA A 84 20.69 0.59 -5.49
C ALA A 84 21.78 0.71 -6.58
N PRO A 85 21.83 1.83 -7.34
CA PRO A 85 22.79 2.04 -8.41
C PRO A 85 24.25 1.84 -7.96
N GLU A 86 24.61 2.32 -6.77
CA GLU A 86 25.96 2.18 -6.22
C GLU A 86 26.31 0.72 -5.92
N ILE A 87 25.34 -0.10 -5.49
CA ILE A 87 25.51 -1.52 -5.20
C ILE A 87 25.64 -2.32 -6.50
N LEU A 88 24.82 -1.99 -7.51
CA LEU A 88 24.94 -2.55 -8.86
C LEU A 88 26.30 -2.22 -9.51
N ASN A 89 26.91 -1.09 -9.13
CA ASN A 89 28.25 -0.70 -9.57
C ASN A 89 29.38 -1.30 -8.70
N GLY A 90 29.08 -2.27 -7.83
CA GLY A 90 30.05 -3.01 -7.02
C GLY A 90 30.37 -2.42 -5.65
N SER A 91 29.63 -1.39 -5.20
CA SER A 91 29.77 -0.90 -3.83
C SER A 91 29.18 -1.88 -2.82
N ARG A 92 29.64 -1.77 -1.57
CA ARG A 92 29.03 -2.51 -0.44
C ARG A 92 27.61 -2.04 -0.17
N CYS A 93 26.80 -2.91 0.45
CA CYS A 93 25.50 -2.53 0.96
C CYS A 93 25.64 -1.45 2.05
N THR A 94 24.71 -0.49 2.06
CA THR A 94 24.70 0.65 2.99
C THR A 94 23.28 0.87 3.51
N LEU A 95 23.14 1.68 4.57
CA LEU A 95 21.82 2.08 5.07
C LEU A 95 21.01 2.75 3.95
N GLN A 96 21.66 3.61 3.15
CA GLN A 96 21.02 4.28 2.02
C GLN A 96 20.67 3.31 0.88
N GLY A 97 21.43 2.23 0.71
CA GLY A 97 21.08 1.14 -0.20
C GLY A 97 19.79 0.41 0.23
N ASP A 98 19.60 0.22 1.54
CA ASP A 98 18.34 -0.34 2.05
C ASP A 98 17.15 0.60 1.83
N ILE A 99 17.35 1.93 1.90
CA ILE A 99 16.28 2.90 1.60
C ILE A 99 15.85 2.80 0.14
N TYR A 100 16.80 2.67 -0.78
CA TYR A 100 16.49 2.43 -2.19
C TYR A 100 15.67 1.14 -2.37
N ALA A 101 16.10 0.06 -1.71
CA ALA A 101 15.41 -1.21 -1.72
C ALA A 101 14.01 -1.13 -1.08
N LEU A 102 13.82 -0.30 -0.04
CA LEU A 102 12.52 -0.04 0.59
C LEU A 102 11.53 0.58 -0.41
N GLY A 103 11.98 1.53 -1.24
CA GLY A 103 11.16 2.07 -2.32
C GLY A 103 10.75 0.98 -3.33
N MET A 104 11.68 0.10 -3.69
CA MET A 104 11.41 -1.02 -4.61
C MET A 104 10.45 -2.05 -4.02
N VAL A 105 10.59 -2.37 -2.74
CA VAL A 105 9.65 -3.23 -2.01
C VAL A 105 8.28 -2.57 -1.89
N SER A 106 8.21 -1.26 -1.68
CA SER A 106 6.95 -0.52 -1.66
C SER A 106 6.25 -0.62 -3.01
N ALA A 107 7.00 -0.46 -4.12
CA ALA A 107 6.48 -0.65 -5.47
C ALA A 107 6.01 -2.10 -5.73
N GLU A 108 6.79 -3.09 -5.30
CA GLU A 108 6.43 -4.50 -5.38
C GLU A 108 5.13 -4.78 -4.64
N THR A 109 5.00 -4.21 -3.45
CA THR A 109 3.87 -4.40 -2.57
C THR A 109 2.60 -3.79 -3.15
N VAL A 110 2.64 -2.53 -3.59
CA VAL A 110 1.44 -1.86 -4.11
C VAL A 110 1.01 -2.44 -5.45
N THR A 111 1.95 -2.84 -6.31
CA THR A 111 1.64 -3.41 -7.63
C THR A 111 1.39 -4.91 -7.63
N GLY A 112 1.84 -5.64 -6.59
CA GLY A 112 1.85 -7.10 -6.54
C GLY A 112 2.84 -7.75 -7.51
N ASN A 113 3.76 -6.98 -8.10
CA ASN A 113 4.69 -7.45 -9.12
C ASN A 113 6.13 -7.11 -8.74
N VAL A 114 7.07 -8.00 -9.06
CA VAL A 114 8.49 -7.69 -8.90
C VAL A 114 8.88 -6.42 -9.69
N PRO A 115 9.79 -5.57 -9.18
CA PRO A 115 10.24 -4.39 -9.89
C PRO A 115 10.79 -4.75 -11.27
N TYR A 116 10.44 -3.95 -12.27
CA TYR A 116 10.83 -4.16 -13.66
C TYR A 116 10.42 -5.53 -14.24
N LYS A 117 9.26 -6.06 -13.83
CA LYS A 117 8.75 -7.39 -14.22
C LYS A 117 8.95 -7.76 -15.70
N ASP A 118 8.76 -6.81 -16.61
CA ASP A 118 8.81 -7.04 -18.06
C ASP A 118 10.22 -6.88 -18.66
N LYS A 119 11.25 -6.69 -17.83
CA LYS A 119 12.65 -6.51 -18.26
C LYS A 119 13.52 -7.67 -17.80
N GLN A 120 14.46 -8.07 -18.65
CA GLN A 120 15.55 -8.97 -18.31
C GLN A 120 16.58 -8.27 -17.42
N ASP A 121 17.33 -9.01 -16.62
CA ASP A 121 18.24 -8.47 -15.60
C ASP A 121 19.28 -7.50 -16.17
N MET A 122 19.88 -7.82 -17.33
CA MET A 122 20.83 -6.90 -17.98
C MET A 122 20.16 -5.59 -18.42
N ALA A 123 18.91 -5.65 -18.88
CA ALA A 123 18.15 -4.46 -19.23
C ALA A 123 17.80 -3.62 -18.00
N VAL A 124 17.57 -4.25 -16.84
CA VAL A 124 17.39 -3.54 -15.56
C VAL A 124 18.68 -2.82 -15.17
N ILE A 125 19.83 -3.49 -15.25
CA ILE A 125 21.13 -2.86 -14.97
C ILE A 125 21.36 -1.63 -15.86
N VAL A 126 21.11 -1.74 -17.17
CA VAL A 126 21.24 -0.60 -18.10
C VAL A 126 20.27 0.52 -17.76
N GLU A 127 19.02 0.19 -17.43
CA GLU A 127 17.99 1.18 -17.09
C GLU A 127 18.36 1.97 -15.84
N VAL A 128 18.89 1.30 -14.81
CA VAL A 128 19.33 1.92 -13.57
C VAL A 128 20.65 2.68 -13.79
N LEU A 129 21.72 2.00 -14.20
CA LEU A 129 23.05 2.63 -14.22
C LEU A 129 23.21 3.69 -15.32
N ASN A 130 22.69 3.42 -16.52
CA ASN A 130 22.96 4.27 -17.69
C ASN A 130 21.82 5.25 -17.94
N ASN A 131 20.57 4.76 -17.92
CA ASN A 131 19.40 5.59 -18.25
C ASN A 131 18.86 6.38 -17.05
N ARG A 132 19.32 6.04 -15.84
CA ARG A 132 18.88 6.63 -14.56
C ARG A 132 17.37 6.56 -14.34
N ARG A 133 16.74 5.45 -14.69
CA ARG A 133 15.29 5.26 -14.64
C ARG A 133 14.88 4.21 -13.60
N PHE A 134 13.93 4.59 -12.76
CA PHE A 134 13.23 3.70 -11.83
C PHE A 134 12.03 3.03 -12.53
N PRO A 135 11.29 2.08 -11.89
CA PRO A 135 10.16 1.41 -12.52
C PRO A 135 9.13 2.40 -13.06
N VAL A 136 8.43 2.01 -14.12
CA VAL A 136 7.37 2.85 -14.70
C VAL A 136 6.14 2.81 -13.79
N ARG A 137 5.62 3.99 -13.45
CA ARG A 137 4.37 4.13 -12.69
C ARG A 137 3.22 3.46 -13.44
N ASN A 138 2.49 2.60 -12.75
CA ASN A 138 1.27 1.97 -13.29
C ASN A 138 0.11 2.13 -12.31
N ASP A 139 -0.69 3.16 -12.55
CA ASP A 139 -1.81 3.52 -11.70
C ASP A 139 -2.94 2.48 -11.70
N PHE A 140 -3.04 1.63 -12.71
CA PHE A 140 -4.06 0.58 -12.75
C PHE A 140 -3.80 -0.52 -11.71
N LEU A 141 -2.54 -0.71 -11.32
CA LEU A 141 -2.16 -1.70 -10.32
C LEU A 141 -2.24 -1.16 -8.88
N ILE A 142 -2.30 0.17 -8.74
CA ILE A 142 -2.44 0.84 -7.46
C ILE A 142 -3.92 1.07 -7.15
N ARG A 143 -4.33 0.75 -5.92
CA ARG A 143 -5.73 0.88 -5.49
C ARG A 143 -6.24 2.31 -5.66
N SER A 144 -7.49 2.45 -6.09
CA SER A 144 -8.11 3.73 -6.45
C SER A 144 -8.28 4.71 -5.30
N HIS A 145 -8.44 4.22 -4.07
CA HIS A 145 -8.64 5.06 -2.89
C HIS A 145 -7.34 5.63 -2.30
N VAL A 146 -6.19 5.14 -2.75
CA VAL A 146 -4.88 5.62 -2.31
C VAL A 146 -4.51 6.88 -3.06
N ASP A 147 -3.85 7.82 -2.37
CA ASP A 147 -3.24 8.97 -3.01
C ASP A 147 -2.02 8.54 -3.84
N LYS A 148 -2.24 8.26 -5.13
CA LYS A 148 -1.24 7.66 -6.02
C LYS A 148 -0.07 8.58 -6.29
N ASP A 149 -0.31 9.89 -6.33
CA ASP A 149 0.74 10.89 -6.57
C ASP A 149 1.66 10.94 -5.37
N ARG A 150 1.13 11.12 -4.15
CA ARG A 150 1.93 11.10 -2.93
C ARG A 150 2.67 9.78 -2.72
N LEU A 151 2.01 8.66 -2.98
CA LEU A 151 2.64 7.35 -2.89
C LEU A 151 3.82 7.22 -3.87
N TRP A 152 3.64 7.68 -5.12
CA TRP A 152 4.70 7.68 -6.11
C TRP A 152 5.85 8.61 -5.75
N ASP A 153 5.56 9.78 -5.17
CA ASP A 153 6.56 10.75 -4.72
C ASP A 153 7.42 10.18 -3.58
N VAL A 154 6.80 9.48 -2.63
CA VAL A 154 7.51 8.80 -1.53
C VAL A 154 8.42 7.68 -2.07
N MET A 155 7.94 6.87 -3.02
CA MET A 155 8.79 5.84 -3.63
C MET A 155 9.94 6.47 -4.45
N SER A 156 9.66 7.56 -5.18
CA SER A 156 10.65 8.27 -6.00
C SER A 156 11.72 8.98 -5.17
N SER A 157 11.40 9.45 -3.96
CA SER A 157 12.39 10.01 -3.03
C SER A 157 13.35 8.94 -2.49
N CYS A 158 12.92 7.67 -2.42
CA CYS A 158 13.82 6.56 -2.07
C CYS A 158 14.81 6.21 -3.21
N TRP A 159 14.45 6.51 -4.46
CA TRP A 159 15.22 6.13 -5.66
C TRP A 159 16.22 7.18 -6.14
N GLN A 160 16.60 8.13 -5.29
CA GLN A 160 17.59 9.16 -5.64
C GLN A 160 18.97 8.53 -5.92
N TYR A 161 19.65 9.03 -6.97
CA TYR A 161 21.01 8.60 -7.30
C TYR A 161 22.03 9.12 -6.30
N ASP A 162 21.80 10.35 -5.83
CA ASP A 162 22.52 10.86 -4.69
C ASP A 162 21.99 10.17 -3.43
N THR A 163 22.88 9.44 -2.74
CA THR A 163 22.55 8.69 -1.54
C THR A 163 22.16 9.59 -0.37
N GLU A 164 22.61 10.85 -0.35
CA GLU A 164 22.34 11.79 0.74
C GLU A 164 20.95 12.43 0.62
N LEU A 165 20.36 12.41 -0.58
CA LEU A 165 19.00 12.91 -0.83
C LEU A 165 17.90 11.89 -0.50
N ARG A 166 18.29 10.64 -0.19
CA ARG A 166 17.33 9.61 0.19
C ARG A 166 16.85 9.86 1.63
N PRO A 167 15.54 9.70 1.90
CA PRO A 167 14.97 9.91 3.23
C PRO A 167 15.42 8.84 4.22
N GLU A 168 15.21 9.08 5.51
CA GLU A 168 15.35 8.02 6.52
C GLU A 168 14.15 7.08 6.50
N ALA A 169 14.35 5.82 6.92
CA ALA A 169 13.30 4.80 6.95
C ALA A 169 12.08 5.24 7.78
N ASP A 170 12.30 5.95 8.89
CA ASP A 170 11.25 6.52 9.73
C ASP A 170 10.39 7.53 8.97
N SER A 171 11.01 8.44 8.21
CA SER A 171 10.29 9.45 7.42
C SER A 171 9.43 8.81 6.33
N VAL A 172 9.96 7.78 5.65
CA VAL A 172 9.20 6.99 4.67
C VAL A 172 8.00 6.32 5.34
N GLY A 173 8.20 5.73 6.52
CA GLY A 173 7.14 5.08 7.29
C GLY A 173 6.02 6.01 7.68
N ILE A 174 6.35 7.21 8.17
CA ILE A 174 5.37 8.24 8.52
C ILE A 174 4.52 8.63 7.31
N GLU A 175 5.14 8.87 6.15
CA GLU A 175 4.41 9.25 4.94
C GLU A 175 3.53 8.11 4.40
N LEU A 176 4.04 6.88 4.35
CA LEU A 176 3.24 5.73 3.91
C LEU A 176 2.06 5.47 4.85
N ALA A 177 2.26 5.58 6.16
CA ALA A 177 1.18 5.44 7.14
C ALA A 177 0.15 6.58 7.03
N SER A 178 0.59 7.80 6.69
CA SER A 178 -0.28 8.95 6.43
C SER A 178 -1.15 8.72 5.19
N ILE A 179 -0.53 8.34 4.06
CA ILE A 179 -1.22 8.00 2.81
C ILE A 179 -2.22 6.86 3.03
N HIS A 180 -1.83 5.82 3.76
CA HIS A 180 -2.70 4.71 4.08
C HIS A 180 -3.91 5.15 4.90
N ARG A 181 -3.69 5.92 5.99
CA ARG A 181 -4.75 6.43 6.85
C ARG A 181 -5.74 7.31 6.08
N GLU A 182 -5.23 8.24 5.27
CA GLU A 182 -6.05 9.10 4.42
C GLU A 182 -6.78 8.31 3.33
N GLY A 183 -6.14 7.29 2.75
CA GLY A 183 -6.75 6.39 1.78
C GLY A 183 -7.90 5.58 2.38
N ILE A 184 -7.74 5.07 3.61
CA ILE A 184 -8.84 4.47 4.38
C ILE A 184 -9.96 5.48 4.53
N GLN A 185 -9.66 6.72 4.93
CA GLN A 185 -10.69 7.75 5.05
C GLN A 185 -11.39 7.95 3.71
N LYS A 186 -10.69 8.28 2.61
CA LYS A 186 -11.28 8.46 1.28
C LYS A 186 -12.11 7.25 0.82
N SER A 187 -11.64 6.02 1.07
CA SER A 187 -12.36 4.78 0.74
C SER A 187 -13.70 4.65 1.47
N LYS A 188 -13.77 5.07 2.75
CA LYS A 188 -15.03 5.14 3.52
C LYS A 188 -16.06 6.08 2.89
N TRP A 189 -15.64 7.07 2.09
CA TRP A 189 -16.48 8.18 1.63
C TRP A 189 -16.89 8.12 0.15
N THR A 190 -16.25 7.29 -0.69
CA THR A 190 -16.37 7.40 -2.17
C THR A 190 -17.61 6.72 -2.78
N ARG A 191 -18.43 5.99 -2.01
CA ARG A 191 -19.60 5.27 -2.55
C ARG A 191 -20.93 5.61 -1.86
N ILE A 192 -21.36 6.86 -2.01
CA ILE A 192 -22.80 7.20 -1.98
C ILE A 192 -23.19 7.55 -3.42
N SER A 193 -23.41 6.55 -4.27
CA SER A 193 -24.08 6.74 -5.56
C SER A 193 -25.50 6.21 -5.45
N THR A 194 -26.46 7.13 -5.55
CA THR A 194 -27.90 6.93 -5.46
C THR A 194 -28.37 5.85 -6.46
N LEU A 195 -28.84 4.69 -6.00
CA LEU A 195 -29.52 3.70 -6.85
C LEU A 195 -30.96 4.17 -7.14
N GLU A 196 -31.10 5.15 -8.03
CA GLU A 196 -32.39 5.68 -8.48
C GLU A 196 -33.23 4.65 -9.26
N GLN A 197 -32.60 3.59 -9.79
CA GLN A 197 -33.25 2.62 -10.68
C GLN A 197 -34.05 1.53 -9.97
N TYR A 198 -33.79 1.23 -8.68
CA TYR A 198 -34.49 0.14 -7.97
C TYR A 198 -35.81 0.56 -7.31
N ALA A 199 -36.06 1.88 -7.18
CA ALA A 199 -37.24 2.43 -6.48
C ALA A 199 -38.50 2.54 -7.36
N ALA A 200 -38.43 2.15 -8.63
CA ALA A 200 -39.53 2.29 -9.60
C ALA A 200 -40.66 1.23 -9.44
N SER A 201 -40.53 0.25 -8.55
CA SER A 201 -41.53 -0.84 -8.37
C SER A 201 -42.61 -0.57 -7.30
N GLY A 202 -42.67 0.65 -6.76
CA GLY A 202 -43.95 1.26 -6.35
C GLY A 202 -44.59 0.82 -5.03
N THR A 203 -43.91 0.16 -4.10
CA THR A 203 -44.52 -0.16 -2.78
C THR A 203 -43.77 0.39 -1.57
N HIS A 204 -42.47 0.67 -1.69
CA HIS A 204 -41.71 1.49 -0.74
C HIS A 204 -40.55 2.15 -1.48
N ARG A 205 -40.43 3.48 -1.40
CA ARG A 205 -39.28 4.22 -1.92
C ARG A 205 -38.10 4.03 -0.95
N ARG A 206 -37.32 2.96 -1.13
CA ARG A 206 -36.13 2.64 -0.32
C ARG A 206 -34.90 3.24 -1.00
N LEU A 207 -34.23 4.18 -0.35
CA LEU A 207 -32.87 4.54 -0.74
C LEU A 207 -31.92 3.50 -0.15
N VAL A 208 -31.10 2.89 -1.01
CA VAL A 208 -30.00 2.01 -0.62
C VAL A 208 -28.72 2.72 -1.03
N ALA A 209 -27.98 3.25 -0.06
CA ALA A 209 -26.58 3.63 -0.30
C ALA A 209 -25.70 2.42 0.03
N VAL A 210 -24.97 1.94 -0.97
CA VAL A 210 -24.01 0.84 -0.84
C VAL A 210 -22.62 1.46 -0.83
N GLY A 211 -22.05 1.61 0.35
CA GLY A 211 -20.66 2.05 0.52
C GLY A 211 -19.77 0.86 0.91
N ASP A 212 -18.57 0.77 0.36
CA ASP A 212 -17.55 -0.16 0.87
C ASP A 212 -17.02 0.42 2.18
N GLY A 213 -17.44 -0.17 3.30
CA GLY A 213 -16.89 0.13 4.61
C GLY A 213 -15.41 -0.25 4.69
N ALA A 214 -14.71 0.34 5.66
CA ALA A 214 -13.26 0.28 5.89
C ALA A 214 -12.63 -1.13 6.08
N CYS A 215 -13.38 -2.18 5.84
CA CYS A 215 -13.01 -3.58 5.98
C CYS A 215 -13.35 -4.42 4.74
N GLY A 216 -13.63 -3.79 3.59
CA GLY A 216 -14.08 -4.48 2.39
C GLY A 216 -15.51 -5.03 2.50
N LYS A 217 -16.28 -4.58 3.50
CA LYS A 217 -17.69 -4.97 3.68
C LYS A 217 -18.60 -3.83 3.24
N SER A 218 -19.55 -4.12 2.36
CA SER A 218 -20.58 -3.17 1.98
C SER A 218 -21.55 -2.91 3.14
N CYS A 219 -21.80 -1.65 3.51
CA CYS A 219 -22.85 -1.31 4.46
C CYS A 219 -24.13 -0.88 3.73
N LEU A 220 -25.29 -1.31 4.23
CA LEU A 220 -26.60 -1.00 3.65
C LEU A 220 -27.27 0.12 4.45
N ILE A 221 -27.28 1.34 3.92
CA ILE A 221 -28.04 2.44 4.54
C ILE A 221 -29.47 2.38 3.99
N ARG A 222 -30.47 2.13 4.87
CA ARG A 222 -31.90 2.20 4.53
C ARG A 222 -32.49 3.52 5.01
N VAL A 223 -32.92 4.37 4.07
CA VAL A 223 -33.75 5.55 4.40
C VAL A 223 -35.22 5.19 4.11
N LEU A 224 -36.06 5.28 5.14
CA LEU A 224 -37.51 5.13 5.04
C LEU A 224 -38.12 6.53 4.98
N CYS A 225 -38.61 6.95 3.83
CA CYS A 225 -39.41 8.17 3.71
C CYS A 225 -40.83 7.83 3.23
N ASN A 226 -41.84 8.35 3.94
CA ASN A 226 -43.24 8.26 3.54
C ASN A 226 -43.66 9.40 2.57
N GLN A 227 -42.69 10.20 2.11
CA GLN A 227 -42.89 11.35 1.21
C GLN A 227 -41.92 11.30 0.03
N GLU A 228 -42.09 12.21 -0.94
CA GLU A 228 -41.18 12.35 -2.09
C GLU A 228 -39.71 12.48 -1.67
N PHE A 229 -38.81 11.94 -2.49
CA PHE A 229 -37.37 12.04 -2.22
C PHE A 229 -36.90 13.48 -2.41
N PRO A 230 -36.10 14.02 -1.48
CA PRO A 230 -35.39 15.28 -1.69
C PRO A 230 -34.48 15.17 -2.92
N GLN A 231 -34.52 16.18 -3.80
CA GLN A 231 -33.67 16.24 -5.00
C GLN A 231 -32.19 16.48 -4.67
N SER A 232 -31.88 16.92 -3.45
CA SER A 232 -30.53 17.16 -2.96
C SER A 232 -30.38 16.65 -1.53
N TYR A 233 -29.18 16.16 -1.22
CA TYR A 233 -28.76 15.74 0.10
C TYR A 233 -27.56 16.58 0.51
N GLY A 234 -27.58 17.11 1.73
CA GLY A 234 -26.46 17.82 2.32
C GLY A 234 -25.30 16.88 2.65
N VAL A 235 -24.11 17.45 2.79
CA VAL A 235 -22.93 16.72 3.27
C VAL A 235 -23.23 16.21 4.68
N PRO A 236 -23.14 14.89 4.94
CA PRO A 236 -23.47 14.37 6.25
C PRO A 236 -22.46 14.83 7.31
N ASN A 237 -22.93 15.08 8.54
CA ASN A 237 -22.07 15.23 9.71
C ASN A 237 -22.13 13.95 10.55
N PHE A 238 -21.00 13.26 10.69
CA PHE A 238 -20.92 11.95 11.32
C PHE A 238 -20.37 12.00 12.74
N GLU A 239 -21.04 11.28 13.65
CA GLU A 239 -20.60 11.00 15.02
C GLU A 239 -20.75 9.49 15.26
N GLU A 240 -19.62 8.79 15.43
CA GLU A 240 -19.56 7.34 15.66
C GLU A 240 -20.28 6.51 14.57
N LEU A 241 -21.31 5.72 14.95
CA LEU A 241 -22.13 4.88 14.06
C LEU A 241 -23.33 5.62 13.44
N HIS A 242 -23.44 6.93 13.69
CA HIS A 242 -24.57 7.73 13.25
C HIS A 242 -24.12 8.86 12.31
N ALA A 243 -24.98 9.16 11.33
CA ALA A 243 -24.81 10.30 10.43
C ALA A 243 -26.01 11.23 10.53
N ASN A 244 -25.78 12.52 10.71
CA ASN A 244 -26.81 13.53 10.53
C ASN A 244 -26.75 14.03 9.09
N VAL A 245 -27.85 13.93 8.36
CA VAL A 245 -27.98 14.40 6.97
C VAL A 245 -29.11 15.40 6.89
N GLU A 246 -28.87 16.54 6.25
CA GLU A 246 -29.93 17.47 5.88
C GLU A 246 -30.45 17.10 4.49
N ALA A 247 -31.76 16.91 4.36
CA ALA A 247 -32.40 16.57 3.10
C ALA A 247 -33.61 17.51 2.90
N GLY A 248 -33.43 18.54 2.06
CA GLY A 248 -34.36 19.67 2.00
C GLY A 248 -34.45 20.40 3.35
N ALA A 249 -35.67 20.55 3.89
CA ALA A 249 -35.90 21.16 5.21
C ALA A 249 -35.83 20.17 6.39
N GLN A 250 -35.51 18.90 6.14
CA GLN A 250 -35.55 17.85 7.15
C GLN A 250 -34.14 17.46 7.61
N LYS A 251 -34.01 17.17 8.91
CA LYS A 251 -32.82 16.57 9.52
C LYS A 251 -33.05 15.08 9.72
N LEU A 252 -32.22 14.26 9.10
CA LEU A 252 -32.27 12.80 9.16
C LEU A 252 -31.08 12.29 9.97
N ARG A 253 -31.29 11.27 10.80
CA ARG A 253 -30.22 10.55 11.49
C ARG A 253 -30.10 9.13 10.94
N LEU A 254 -29.06 8.88 10.16
CA LEU A 254 -28.70 7.57 9.64
C LEU A 254 -28.00 6.77 10.73
N THR A 255 -28.24 5.46 10.78
CA THR A 255 -27.59 4.54 11.71
C THR A 255 -26.98 3.41 10.94
N LEU A 256 -25.67 3.21 11.07
CA LEU A 256 -24.96 2.07 10.51
C LEU A 256 -25.37 0.82 11.30
N ARG A 257 -25.75 -0.24 10.59
CA ARG A 257 -25.93 -1.57 11.16
C ARG A 257 -25.08 -2.55 10.39
N ASP A 258 -24.38 -3.42 11.09
CA ASP A 258 -23.78 -4.61 10.49
C ASP A 258 -24.90 -5.42 9.84
N THR A 259 -24.79 -5.70 8.54
CA THR A 259 -25.63 -6.69 7.89
C THR A 259 -25.06 -8.09 8.18
N PRO A 260 -25.79 -8.97 8.88
CA PRO A 260 -25.42 -10.37 8.94
C PRO A 260 -25.58 -11.00 7.55
N GLY A 261 -24.53 -11.68 7.06
CA GLY A 261 -24.64 -12.68 5.99
C GLY A 261 -24.46 -12.19 4.55
N GLN A 262 -23.22 -12.26 4.04
CA GLN A 262 -22.93 -12.63 2.65
C GLN A 262 -22.52 -14.11 2.61
N THR A 263 -23.38 -14.99 3.09
CA THR A 263 -23.38 -16.41 2.74
C THR A 263 -24.79 -16.67 2.24
N GLY A 264 -24.90 -17.10 0.99
CA GLY A 264 -26.14 -17.06 0.22
C GLY A 264 -27.31 -17.79 0.86
N GLU A 265 -28.50 -17.21 0.65
CA GLU A 265 -29.72 -17.82 0.11
C GLU A 265 -30.63 -16.68 -0.38
#